data_AF-A0A2S0MDK8-F1
#
_entry.id   AF-A0A2S0MDK8-F1
#
_cell.length_a   1.000
_cell.length_b   1.000
_cell.length_c   1.000
_cell.angle_alpha   90.00
_cell.angle_beta   90.00
_cell.angle_gamma   90.00
#
_symmetry.space_group_name_H-M   'P 1'
#
loop_
_entity.id
_entity.type
_entity.pdbx_description
1 polymer ?
#
loop_
_entity_poly.entity_id
_entity_poly.type
_entity_poly.pdbx_seq_one_letter_code
_entity_poly.pdbx_strand_id
1 'polypeptide(L)'
;MARTLTPPSRPAVRRALLAALGIALLAHAAVLGWVSVLLQPPSLLRELAQPMYTRTLQAKAPAPTPDAVATQVAANSAPNRPSAHILPAPAAIKNKANNHPKPAPKPARAASAAAEDQAPTVTDTGTGTAQAGAPDATAPADSATRGSDSPDAAAQIAAAQQAAASAPAQAASAAASAPSVAATSAPEPTASAPAVAASGAVPAFVQTWPGDTRLSYQLSGNYRGELHGSAQVLWQREGTRYQAVVQMDLGILLSSRFTSQGAITEQGLQPEVYEEQVRQRRRGVRIGEDVRLNNGNRVPRPNAVQDAASQFVELGHRFATGQVPLRPGGQVNFWLARPGGVDEWTYDILGEETLQLPTLGAVQAVHLRPRQLAKPRGSIVAEIWFAPSLQYLPVRIRITQGEDSYVDLLVQTIDQR
;
A
#
# COMPACT_ATOMS: atom_id res chain seq x y z
N MET A 1 -80.25 8.04 17.76
CA MET A 1 -79.57 6.99 18.57
C MET A 1 -78.19 7.53 18.98
N ALA A 2 -77.86 7.56 20.27
CA ALA A 2 -76.54 7.97 20.73
C ALA A 2 -75.59 6.76 20.74
N ARG A 3 -74.46 6.86 20.03
CA ARG A 3 -73.47 5.78 19.95
C ARG A 3 -72.44 5.97 21.06
N THR A 4 -72.48 5.12 22.08
CA THR A 4 -71.55 5.18 23.22
C THR A 4 -70.12 4.85 22.77
N LEU A 5 -69.24 5.84 22.84
CA LEU A 5 -67.81 5.70 22.56
C LEU A 5 -67.10 5.11 23.78
N THR A 6 -66.97 3.78 23.82
CA THR A 6 -66.18 3.08 24.84
C THR A 6 -64.73 3.57 24.80
N PRO A 7 -64.14 4.02 25.92
CA PRO A 7 -62.78 4.55 25.92
C PRO A 7 -61.76 3.46 25.56
N PRO A 8 -60.69 3.79 24.81
CA PRO A 8 -59.71 2.82 24.36
C PRO A 8 -58.97 2.19 25.54
N SER A 9 -58.75 0.88 25.49
CA SER A 9 -58.07 0.16 26.56
C SER A 9 -56.62 0.64 26.72
N ARG A 10 -56.13 0.70 27.97
CA ARG A 10 -54.77 1.11 28.31
C ARG A 10 -53.66 0.48 27.43
N PRO A 11 -53.68 -0.82 27.06
CA PRO A 11 -52.68 -1.38 26.14
C PRO A 11 -52.78 -0.86 24.70
N ALA A 12 -53.97 -0.53 24.19
CA ALA A 12 -54.13 0.06 22.86
C ALA A 12 -53.51 1.46 22.79
N VAL A 13 -53.75 2.30 23.81
CA VAL A 13 -53.15 3.64 23.92
C VAL A 13 -51.62 3.56 23.99
N ARG A 14 -51.07 2.62 24.77
CA ARG A 14 -49.61 2.39 24.83
C ARG A 14 -49.02 1.97 23.49
N ARG A 15 -49.68 1.08 22.74
CA ARG A 15 -49.24 0.68 21.38
C ARG A 15 -49.27 1.85 20.40
N ALA A 16 -50.31 2.69 20.44
CA ALA A 16 -50.40 3.88 19.61
C ALA A 16 -49.28 4.90 19.91
N LEU A 17 -48.98 5.15 21.19
CA LEU A 17 -47.88 6.02 21.61
C LEU A 17 -46.50 5.50 21.17
N LEU A 18 -46.25 4.20 21.30
CA LEU A 18 -44.99 3.59 20.83
C LEU A 18 -44.85 3.65 19.30
N ALA A 19 -45.94 3.45 18.56
CA ALA A 19 -45.93 3.61 17.10
C ALA A 19 -45.69 5.06 16.68
N ALA A 20 -46.34 6.03 17.33
CA ALA A 20 -46.12 7.46 17.09
C ALA A 20 -44.68 7.89 17.41
N LEU A 21 -44.10 7.40 18.51
CA LEU A 21 -42.69 7.64 18.85
C LEU A 21 -41.74 7.04 17.81
N GLY A 22 -42.00 5.80 17.36
CA GLY A 22 -41.22 5.17 16.29
C GLY A 22 -41.27 5.94 14.97
N ILE A 23 -42.45 6.40 14.55
CA ILE A 23 -42.63 7.24 13.36
C ILE A 23 -41.90 8.58 13.53
N ALA A 24 -42.00 9.22 14.70
CA ALA A 24 -41.31 10.49 14.97
C ALA A 24 -39.78 10.34 14.94
N LEU A 25 -39.23 9.24 15.48
CA LEU A 25 -37.80 8.94 15.43
C LEU A 25 -37.33 8.63 14.00
N LEU A 26 -38.11 7.87 13.21
CA LEU A 26 -37.80 7.62 11.80
C LEU A 26 -37.85 8.90 10.96
N ALA A 27 -38.81 9.79 11.22
CA ALA A 27 -38.88 11.10 10.56
C ALA A 27 -37.67 11.98 10.92
N HIS A 28 -37.26 12.02 12.20
CA HIS A 28 -36.03 12.73 12.60
C HIS A 28 -34.78 12.12 11.97
N ALA A 29 -34.67 10.79 11.91
CA ALA A 29 -33.55 10.12 11.25
C ALA A 29 -33.49 10.42 9.75
N ALA A 30 -34.64 10.48 9.06
CA ALA A 30 -34.75 10.85 7.66
C ALA A 30 -34.36 12.33 7.41
N VAL A 31 -34.84 13.26 8.26
CA VAL A 31 -34.49 14.69 8.18
C VAL A 31 -33.01 14.91 8.48
N LEU A 32 -32.46 14.30 9.53
CA LEU A 32 -31.03 14.36 9.86
C LEU A 32 -30.17 13.74 8.75
N GLY A 33 -30.61 12.63 8.15
CA GLY A 33 -29.98 12.03 6.97
C GLY A 33 -29.95 13.01 5.79
N TRP A 34 -31.10 13.58 5.42
CA TRP A 34 -31.21 14.55 4.32
C TRP A 34 -30.36 15.81 4.55
N VAL A 35 -30.44 16.40 5.74
CA VAL A 35 -29.60 17.55 6.13
C VAL A 35 -28.12 17.19 6.11
N SER A 36 -27.73 15.97 6.54
CA SER A 36 -26.33 15.53 6.47
C SER A 36 -25.81 15.39 5.04
N VAL A 37 -26.67 15.10 4.06
CA VAL A 37 -26.34 15.06 2.63
C VAL A 37 -26.18 16.47 2.07
N LEU A 38 -27.09 17.40 2.41
CA LEU A 38 -26.98 18.82 2.04
C LEU A 38 -25.73 19.51 2.60
N LEU A 39 -25.19 19.01 3.73
CA LEU A 39 -23.98 19.51 4.38
C LEU A 39 -22.67 18.86 3.88
N GLN A 40 -22.71 17.92 2.92
CA GLN A 40 -21.48 17.37 2.34
C GLN A 40 -20.89 18.36 1.32
N PRO A 41 -19.55 18.53 1.27
CA PRO A 41 -18.93 19.36 0.26
C PRO A 41 -19.13 18.74 -1.15
N PRO A 42 -19.39 19.56 -2.18
CA PRO A 42 -19.57 19.06 -3.54
C PRO A 42 -18.32 18.30 -4.01
N SER A 43 -18.51 17.23 -4.79
CA SER A 43 -17.38 16.52 -5.39
C SER A 43 -16.70 17.40 -6.43
N LEU A 44 -15.38 17.30 -6.49
CA LEU A 44 -14.52 17.97 -7.46
C LEU A 44 -14.35 17.18 -8.77
N LEU A 45 -14.88 15.95 -8.82
CA LEU A 45 -14.69 14.98 -9.89
C LEU A 45 -15.65 15.25 -11.06
N ARG A 46 -15.19 14.91 -12.28
CA ARG A 46 -16.04 14.75 -13.46
C ARG A 46 -16.60 13.33 -13.52
N GLU A 47 -17.71 13.14 -14.20
CA GLU A 47 -18.22 11.80 -14.51
C GLU A 47 -17.49 11.25 -15.74
N LEU A 48 -17.10 9.97 -15.71
CA LEU A 48 -16.58 9.21 -16.85
C LEU A 48 -17.53 8.03 -17.13
N ALA A 49 -17.63 7.64 -18.40
CA ALA A 49 -18.46 6.50 -18.79
C ALA A 49 -17.92 5.19 -18.17
N GLN A 50 -18.81 4.31 -17.68
CA GLN A 50 -18.38 3.05 -17.10
C GLN A 50 -17.85 2.09 -18.18
N PRO A 51 -16.62 1.56 -18.03
CA PRO A 51 -16.02 0.67 -19.03
C PRO A 51 -16.62 -0.73 -18.95
N MET A 52 -16.61 -1.41 -20.10
CA MET A 52 -16.86 -2.85 -20.21
C MET A 52 -15.53 -3.58 -20.32
N TYR A 53 -15.31 -4.57 -19.47
CA TYR A 53 -14.13 -5.45 -19.51
C TYR A 53 -14.45 -6.67 -20.38
N THR A 54 -13.50 -7.09 -21.20
CA THR A 54 -13.67 -8.19 -22.17
C THR A 54 -12.84 -9.42 -21.82
N ARG A 55 -11.81 -9.26 -20.96
CA ARG A 55 -10.79 -10.27 -20.69
C ARG A 55 -10.26 -10.19 -19.26
N THR A 56 -10.22 -11.33 -18.56
CA THR A 56 -9.39 -11.49 -17.36
C THR A 56 -7.93 -11.78 -17.76
N LEU A 57 -6.98 -11.12 -17.11
CA LEU A 57 -5.55 -11.40 -17.24
C LEU A 57 -5.15 -12.68 -16.52
N GLN A 58 -4.08 -13.29 -17.03
CA GLN A 58 -3.42 -14.46 -16.46
C GLN A 58 -1.93 -14.17 -16.38
N ALA A 59 -1.23 -14.76 -15.41
CA ALA A 59 0.20 -14.54 -15.24
C ALA A 59 0.96 -15.04 -16.48
N LYS A 60 1.62 -14.13 -17.21
CA LYS A 60 2.47 -14.50 -18.34
C LYS A 60 3.71 -15.20 -17.80
N ALA A 61 3.97 -16.42 -18.27
CA ALA A 61 5.22 -17.12 -17.97
C ALA A 61 6.44 -16.23 -18.33
N PRO A 62 7.50 -16.18 -17.50
CA PRO A 62 8.73 -15.48 -17.85
C PRO A 62 9.24 -15.94 -19.21
N ALA A 63 9.77 -15.01 -20.01
CA ALA A 63 10.50 -15.40 -21.21
C ALA A 63 11.72 -16.24 -20.77
N PRO A 64 11.97 -17.42 -21.37
CA PRO A 64 13.11 -18.24 -20.98
C PRO A 64 14.40 -17.46 -21.22
N THR A 65 15.25 -17.37 -20.20
CA THR A 65 16.59 -16.80 -20.34
C THR A 65 17.40 -17.64 -21.35
N PRO A 66 18.32 -17.02 -22.12
CA PRO A 66 19.14 -17.77 -23.09
C PRO A 66 19.86 -18.97 -22.46
N ASP A 67 20.30 -18.85 -21.22
CA ASP A 67 20.98 -19.91 -20.46
C ASP A 67 20.06 -21.10 -20.14
N ALA A 68 18.77 -20.85 -19.89
CA ALA A 68 17.78 -21.91 -19.72
C ALA A 68 17.52 -22.67 -21.03
N VAL A 69 17.49 -21.96 -22.16
CA VAL A 69 17.38 -22.59 -23.49
C VAL A 69 18.65 -23.41 -23.80
N ALA A 70 19.84 -22.85 -23.54
CA ALA A 70 21.11 -23.56 -23.72
C ALA A 70 21.17 -24.84 -22.86
N THR A 71 20.71 -24.77 -21.61
CA THR A 71 20.64 -25.94 -20.71
C THR A 71 19.66 -27.00 -21.20
N GLN A 72 18.50 -26.61 -21.73
CA GLN A 72 17.51 -27.56 -22.30
C GLN A 72 17.99 -28.19 -23.62
N VAL A 73 18.66 -27.44 -24.48
CA VAL A 73 19.27 -27.96 -25.72
C VAL A 73 20.42 -28.93 -25.41
N ALA A 74 21.23 -28.63 -24.39
CA ALA A 74 22.26 -29.54 -23.89
C ALA A 74 21.65 -30.83 -23.30
N ALA A 75 20.57 -30.72 -22.52
CA ALA A 75 19.88 -31.88 -21.94
C ALA A 75 19.24 -32.82 -22.98
N ASN A 76 18.73 -32.28 -24.09
CA ASN A 76 18.21 -33.07 -25.21
C ASN A 76 19.31 -33.62 -26.14
N SER A 77 20.57 -33.22 -25.98
CA SER A 77 21.70 -33.67 -26.79
C SER A 77 22.26 -35.00 -26.25
N ALA A 78 21.55 -36.09 -26.49
CA ALA A 78 21.93 -37.43 -26.03
C ALA A 78 23.34 -37.84 -26.53
N PRO A 79 24.31 -38.13 -25.64
CA PRO A 79 25.67 -38.46 -26.05
C PRO A 79 25.72 -39.86 -26.67
N ASN A 80 26.13 -39.94 -27.94
CA ASN A 80 26.27 -41.20 -28.68
C ASN A 80 27.42 -42.03 -28.08
N ARG A 81 27.08 -43.07 -27.30
CA ARG A 81 28.03 -43.85 -26.51
C ARG A 81 28.57 -45.05 -27.32
N PRO A 82 29.87 -45.11 -27.67
CA PRO A 82 30.42 -46.27 -28.36
C PRO A 82 30.45 -47.49 -27.43
N SER A 83 29.90 -48.61 -27.91
CA SER A 83 29.80 -49.88 -27.16
C SER A 83 31.12 -50.66 -27.14
N ALA A 84 31.98 -50.38 -26.16
CA ALA A 84 33.18 -51.17 -25.92
C ALA A 84 32.82 -52.60 -25.45
N HIS A 85 33.14 -53.61 -26.25
CA HIS A 85 33.07 -55.02 -25.83
C HIS A 85 34.25 -55.36 -24.91
N ILE A 86 33.95 -55.93 -23.74
CA ILE A 86 34.97 -56.39 -22.78
C ILE A 86 35.08 -57.92 -22.89
N LEU A 87 36.26 -58.41 -23.29
CA LEU A 87 36.60 -59.82 -23.25
C LEU A 87 36.99 -60.23 -21.81
N PRO A 88 36.49 -61.36 -21.29
CA PRO A 88 36.84 -61.82 -19.94
C PRO A 88 38.25 -62.44 -19.91
N ALA A 89 39.06 -62.05 -18.91
CA ALA A 89 40.34 -62.67 -18.62
C ALA A 89 40.19 -63.89 -17.68
N PRO A 90 41.02 -64.94 -17.83
CA PRO A 90 40.92 -66.16 -17.02
C PRO A 90 41.44 -65.97 -15.58
N ALA A 91 40.96 -66.81 -14.66
CA ALA A 91 41.26 -66.72 -13.23
C ALA A 91 42.66 -67.24 -12.85
N ALA A 92 43.30 -66.59 -11.87
CA ALA A 92 44.57 -67.00 -11.26
C ALA A 92 44.37 -67.54 -9.83
N ILE A 93 45.36 -68.27 -9.33
CA ILE A 93 45.20 -69.21 -8.20
C ILE A 93 45.47 -68.55 -6.82
N LYS A 94 44.70 -68.98 -5.80
CA LYS A 94 44.86 -68.57 -4.40
C LYS A 94 46.17 -69.10 -3.80
N ASN A 95 46.87 -68.27 -3.02
CA ASN A 95 47.85 -68.76 -2.03
C ASN A 95 47.72 -67.97 -0.71
N LYS A 96 48.01 -68.64 0.41
CA LYS A 96 47.95 -68.07 1.77
C LYS A 96 49.35 -67.68 2.27
N ALA A 97 49.42 -66.58 3.03
CA ALA A 97 50.43 -66.36 4.05
C ALA A 97 49.84 -65.51 5.20
N ASN A 98 50.22 -65.81 6.44
CA ASN A 98 49.81 -65.04 7.62
C ASN A 98 50.85 -63.94 7.92
N ASN A 99 50.42 -62.82 8.51
CA ASN A 99 50.83 -62.42 9.87
C ASN A 99 50.13 -61.14 10.35
N HIS A 100 49.87 -61.06 11.66
CA HIS A 100 49.58 -59.82 12.40
C HIS A 100 50.87 -59.36 13.13
N PRO A 101 51.04 -58.07 13.49
CA PRO A 101 50.55 -57.63 14.81
C PRO A 101 50.08 -56.16 14.96
N LYS A 102 49.01 -55.98 15.74
CA LYS A 102 48.78 -55.03 16.87
C LYS A 102 49.18 -53.52 16.75
N PRO A 103 48.27 -52.57 17.08
CA PRO A 103 48.55 -51.13 17.16
C PRO A 103 49.17 -50.68 18.51
N ALA A 104 49.74 -49.46 18.52
CA ALA A 104 50.36 -48.79 19.68
C ALA A 104 50.04 -47.25 19.71
N PRO A 105 50.23 -46.52 20.84
CA PRO A 105 49.39 -45.37 21.15
C PRO A 105 50.05 -43.98 21.32
N LYS A 106 49.17 -43.01 21.58
CA LYS A 106 49.35 -41.59 21.95
C LYS A 106 50.41 -41.31 23.06
N PRO A 107 51.30 -40.30 22.91
CA PRO A 107 52.12 -39.77 24.01
C PRO A 107 51.42 -38.62 24.77
N ALA A 108 51.88 -38.32 25.99
CA ALA A 108 51.46 -37.15 26.75
C ALA A 108 52.57 -36.61 27.67
N ARG A 109 52.62 -35.27 27.78
CA ARG A 109 53.17 -34.45 28.90
C ARG A 109 54.62 -34.71 29.37
N ALA A 110 55.48 -33.72 29.17
CA ALA A 110 56.56 -33.40 30.09
C ALA A 110 56.08 -32.42 31.19
N ALA A 111 56.77 -32.41 32.33
CA ALA A 111 56.67 -31.43 33.42
C ALA A 111 58.11 -30.95 33.74
N SER A 112 58.44 -30.05 34.67
CA SER A 112 57.69 -29.20 35.61
C SER A 112 58.60 -28.01 36.00
N ALA A 113 58.07 -26.93 36.59
CA ALA A 113 58.86 -25.95 37.34
C ALA A 113 58.04 -25.27 38.45
N ALA A 114 58.73 -24.91 39.53
CA ALA A 114 58.37 -24.12 40.72
C ALA A 114 57.21 -23.09 40.63
N ALA A 115 56.58 -22.62 41.73
CA ALA A 115 56.51 -23.05 43.14
C ALA A 115 55.47 -22.16 43.90
N GLU A 116 55.21 -22.53 45.16
CA GLU A 116 54.87 -21.72 46.36
C GLU A 116 55.26 -20.21 46.35
N ASP A 117 54.64 -19.28 47.10
CA ASP A 117 53.51 -19.29 48.06
C ASP A 117 53.12 -17.82 48.44
N GLN A 118 52.07 -17.63 49.26
CA GLN A 118 51.73 -16.45 50.10
C GLN A 118 50.98 -15.24 49.51
N ALA A 119 50.00 -14.80 50.31
CA ALA A 119 49.45 -13.44 50.37
C ALA A 119 49.92 -12.76 51.66
N PRO A 120 49.70 -11.43 51.84
CA PRO A 120 48.80 -11.08 52.95
C PRO A 120 47.89 -9.84 52.76
N THR A 121 46.92 -9.76 53.69
CA THR A 121 46.11 -8.61 54.20
C THR A 121 46.95 -7.37 54.61
N VAL A 122 46.43 -6.18 54.98
CA VAL A 122 45.08 -5.61 55.31
C VAL A 122 44.97 -4.18 54.67
N THR A 123 44.06 -3.21 54.90
CA THR A 123 42.89 -2.86 55.78
C THR A 123 41.84 -2.12 54.88
N ASP A 124 40.56 -1.87 55.16
CA ASP A 124 39.68 -1.58 56.34
C ASP A 124 39.46 -0.10 56.72
N THR A 125 38.28 0.44 56.34
CA THR A 125 37.29 1.17 57.18
C THR A 125 36.17 1.73 56.28
N GLY A 126 34.87 1.69 56.63
CA GLY A 126 34.20 1.00 57.73
C GLY A 126 32.66 1.09 57.64
N THR A 127 31.98 0.22 58.39
CA THR A 127 30.63 0.31 59.05
C THR A 127 29.65 1.43 58.62
N GLY A 128 28.35 1.24 58.40
CA GLY A 128 27.35 0.17 58.66
C GLY A 128 25.94 0.83 58.70
N THR A 129 24.79 0.18 58.89
CA THR A 129 24.46 -1.24 59.09
C THR A 129 22.98 -1.51 58.71
N ALA A 130 22.67 -2.80 58.51
CA ALA A 130 21.40 -3.56 58.61
C ALA A 130 20.16 -2.94 59.35
N GLN A 131 18.93 -3.49 59.26
CA GLN A 131 18.52 -4.85 58.86
C GLN A 131 17.02 -5.00 58.45
N ALA A 132 16.76 -6.09 57.71
CA ALA A 132 15.52 -6.88 57.47
C ALA A 132 14.13 -6.48 58.05
N GLY A 133 13.09 -6.86 57.30
CA GLY A 133 11.72 -7.02 57.84
C GLY A 133 10.67 -7.33 56.76
N ALA A 134 10.32 -8.60 56.58
CA ALA A 134 9.13 -9.03 55.82
C ALA A 134 8.26 -9.93 56.71
N PRO A 135 6.92 -9.79 56.63
CA PRO A 135 6.07 -10.97 56.65
C PRO A 135 4.89 -10.91 55.66
N ASP A 136 4.21 -12.06 55.51
CA ASP A 136 2.99 -12.30 54.73
C ASP A 136 1.76 -11.46 55.18
N ALA A 137 0.79 -11.26 54.27
CA ALA A 137 -0.48 -12.03 54.29
C ALA A 137 -1.64 -11.44 53.42
N THR A 138 -2.51 -12.36 52.96
CA THR A 138 -3.94 -12.20 52.60
C THR A 138 -4.36 -11.60 51.24
N ALA A 139 -5.24 -12.34 50.55
CA ALA A 139 -6.11 -11.94 49.43
C ALA A 139 -7.58 -11.78 49.99
N PRO A 140 -8.72 -11.68 49.24
CA PRO A 140 -8.97 -11.97 47.80
C PRO A 140 -9.89 -10.95 47.05
N ALA A 141 -10.27 -11.31 45.80
CA ALA A 141 -11.49 -11.04 44.98
C ALA A 141 -12.41 -9.82 45.28
N ASP A 142 -13.09 -9.18 44.32
CA ASP A 142 -13.80 -9.75 43.15
C ASP A 142 -14.27 -8.67 42.12
N SER A 143 -14.86 -9.14 41.01
CA SER A 143 -15.93 -8.50 40.21
C SER A 143 -15.59 -7.39 39.20
N ALA A 144 -16.12 -7.57 37.98
CA ALA A 144 -15.82 -6.78 36.78
C ALA A 144 -16.96 -5.83 36.35
N THR A 145 -16.60 -4.73 35.69
CA THR A 145 -17.50 -3.90 34.85
C THR A 145 -16.64 -3.31 33.73
N ARG A 146 -16.57 -3.86 32.50
CA ARG A 146 -17.57 -3.95 31.43
C ARG A 146 -18.19 -2.58 31.04
N GLY A 147 -17.73 -2.01 29.92
CA GLY A 147 -18.49 -1.04 29.13
C GLY A 147 -17.81 0.33 28.93
N SER A 148 -17.18 0.51 27.77
CA SER A 148 -16.93 1.81 27.13
C SER A 148 -16.56 1.58 25.65
N ASP A 149 -17.57 1.44 24.80
CA ASP A 149 -17.38 1.44 23.35
C ASP A 149 -16.86 2.80 22.90
N SER A 150 -15.73 2.82 22.18
CA SER A 150 -15.07 4.04 21.69
C SER A 150 -14.71 3.88 20.21
N PRO A 151 -15.51 4.40 19.27
CA PRO A 151 -15.37 4.17 17.82
C PRO A 151 -14.27 5.03 17.16
N ASP A 152 -13.24 5.40 17.92
CA ASP A 152 -12.20 6.34 17.51
C ASP A 152 -11.07 5.68 16.69
N ALA A 153 -10.93 4.36 16.78
CA ALA A 153 -9.83 3.63 16.18
C ALA A 153 -9.87 3.71 14.62
N ALA A 154 -10.97 3.31 13.98
CA ALA A 154 -11.12 3.47 12.52
C ALA A 154 -11.13 4.94 12.06
N ALA A 155 -11.38 5.90 12.95
CA ALA A 155 -11.21 7.32 12.65
C ALA A 155 -9.72 7.71 12.58
N GLN A 156 -8.83 7.07 13.34
CA GLN A 156 -7.40 7.38 13.39
C GLN A 156 -6.61 6.92 12.16
N ILE A 157 -7.08 5.93 11.38
CA ILE A 157 -6.52 5.64 10.04
C ILE A 157 -6.73 6.85 9.11
N ALA A 158 -7.92 7.47 9.15
CA ALA A 158 -8.22 8.70 8.42
C ALA A 158 -7.64 9.97 9.05
N ALA A 159 -7.46 9.99 10.39
CA ALA A 159 -7.01 11.15 11.15
C ALA A 159 -5.49 11.21 11.37
N ALA A 160 -4.73 10.15 11.05
CA ALA A 160 -3.28 10.25 10.82
C ALA A 160 -2.95 11.33 9.77
N GLN A 161 -3.77 11.42 8.71
CA GLN A 161 -3.71 12.49 7.70
C GLN A 161 -4.25 13.86 8.19
N GLN A 162 -4.69 13.99 9.44
CA GLN A 162 -5.42 15.14 9.98
C GLN A 162 -4.72 15.80 11.19
N ALA A 163 -3.81 15.11 11.87
CA ALA A 163 -3.12 15.56 13.09
C ALA A 163 -2.01 16.62 12.88
N ALA A 164 -2.05 17.41 11.81
CA ALA A 164 -0.99 18.35 11.42
C ALA A 164 -1.45 19.83 11.31
N ALA A 165 -2.51 20.20 12.04
CA ALA A 165 -3.16 21.51 11.92
C ALA A 165 -3.26 22.27 13.26
N SER A 166 -2.15 22.84 13.75
CA SER A 166 -2.13 23.98 14.70
C SER A 166 -0.71 24.53 14.94
N ALA A 167 -0.32 25.58 14.22
CA ALA A 167 0.69 26.57 14.63
C ALA A 167 0.67 27.78 13.67
N PRO A 168 0.44 29.03 14.13
CA PRO A 168 0.52 30.21 13.27
C PRO A 168 1.96 30.74 13.18
N ALA A 169 2.36 31.20 12.00
CA ALA A 169 3.57 32.00 11.80
C ALA A 169 3.22 33.26 11.00
N GLN A 170 3.41 34.43 11.61
CA GLN A 170 3.27 35.71 10.91
C GLN A 170 4.51 35.97 10.04
N ALA A 171 4.30 36.47 8.82
CA ALA A 171 5.33 37.10 8.01
C ALA A 171 4.73 38.36 7.35
N ALA A 172 5.53 39.41 7.24
CA ALA A 172 5.04 40.76 6.95
C ALA A 172 4.61 40.99 5.50
N SER A 173 3.75 42.00 5.31
CA SER A 173 3.46 42.59 4.00
C SER A 173 4.64 43.44 3.52
N ALA A 174 4.95 43.36 2.23
CA ALA A 174 5.79 44.32 1.51
C ALA A 174 5.16 44.54 0.11
N ALA A 175 5.19 45.79 -0.39
CA ALA A 175 4.32 46.22 -1.48
C ALA A 175 5.05 46.50 -2.81
N ALA A 176 4.31 46.24 -3.90
CA ALA A 176 4.30 46.92 -5.20
C ALA A 176 5.59 47.53 -5.80
N SER A 177 5.86 47.19 -7.06
CA SER A 177 6.00 48.17 -8.15
C SER A 177 5.84 47.53 -9.53
N ALA A 178 5.31 48.30 -10.49
CA ALA A 178 5.35 48.05 -11.93
C ALA A 178 5.90 49.32 -12.62
N PRO A 179 6.58 49.18 -13.77
CA PRO A 179 5.95 49.49 -15.07
C PRO A 179 6.15 48.33 -16.09
N SER A 180 5.50 48.19 -17.25
CA SER A 180 4.72 49.05 -18.18
C SER A 180 5.43 49.35 -19.51
N VAL A 181 4.87 48.78 -20.59
CA VAL A 181 4.93 49.11 -22.05
C VAL A 181 6.24 49.15 -22.87
N ALA A 182 6.17 48.51 -24.07
CA ALA A 182 6.40 49.10 -25.43
C ALA A 182 7.27 48.25 -26.41
N ALA A 183 7.04 48.47 -27.72
CA ALA A 183 7.63 47.81 -28.92
C ALA A 183 7.24 46.32 -29.11
N THR A 184 6.43 45.87 -30.10
CA THR A 184 6.14 46.29 -31.49
C THR A 184 7.30 46.13 -32.48
N SER A 185 7.16 45.14 -33.37
CA SER A 185 7.84 45.02 -34.68
C SER A 185 7.00 44.10 -35.60
N ALA A 186 7.16 44.27 -36.91
CA ALA A 186 6.33 43.72 -38.00
C ALA A 186 6.75 42.26 -38.39
N PRO A 187 6.14 41.54 -39.38
CA PRO A 187 5.29 42.03 -40.48
C PRO A 187 4.07 41.15 -40.89
N GLU A 188 3.63 41.36 -42.14
CA GLU A 188 2.39 40.99 -42.84
C GLU A 188 2.08 39.49 -43.08
N PRO A 189 0.84 39.15 -43.50
CA PRO A 189 0.33 37.77 -43.42
C PRO A 189 0.68 36.88 -44.61
N THR A 190 1.21 35.68 -44.30
CA THR A 190 1.23 34.54 -45.23
C THR A 190 -0.09 33.77 -45.11
N ALA A 191 -0.79 33.59 -46.23
CA ALA A 191 -2.00 32.77 -46.31
C ALA A 191 -1.66 31.27 -46.31
N SER A 192 -1.60 30.67 -45.13
CA SER A 192 -1.65 29.20 -45.00
C SER A 192 -3.08 28.70 -45.18
N ALA A 193 -3.25 27.70 -46.05
CA ALA A 193 -4.53 27.04 -46.30
C ALA A 193 -5.15 26.48 -45.00
N PRO A 194 -6.49 26.34 -44.91
CA PRO A 194 -7.14 25.78 -43.72
C PRO A 194 -6.58 24.39 -43.44
N ALA A 195 -5.92 24.23 -42.28
CA ALA A 195 -5.48 22.95 -41.80
C ALA A 195 -6.70 22.04 -41.62
N VAL A 196 -6.85 21.06 -42.51
CA VAL A 196 -7.91 20.06 -42.43
C VAL A 196 -7.84 19.42 -41.06
N ALA A 197 -8.92 19.53 -40.29
CA ALA A 197 -8.94 19.08 -38.91
C ALA A 197 -8.64 17.57 -38.88
N ALA A 198 -7.46 17.21 -38.37
CA ALA A 198 -7.03 15.83 -38.31
C ALA A 198 -8.01 15.06 -37.40
N SER A 199 -8.76 14.13 -38.00
CA SER A 199 -9.74 13.31 -37.28
C SER A 199 -9.07 12.66 -36.07
N GLY A 200 -9.70 12.76 -34.90
CA GLY A 200 -9.05 12.74 -33.58
C GLY A 200 -8.18 11.52 -33.29
N ALA A 201 -6.92 11.54 -33.73
CA ALA A 201 -5.93 10.53 -33.45
C ALA A 201 -5.48 10.61 -31.99
N VAL A 202 -5.71 9.56 -31.21
CA VAL A 202 -5.21 9.45 -29.85
C VAL A 202 -3.67 9.44 -29.88
N PRO A 203 -2.97 10.32 -29.14
CA PRO A 203 -1.51 10.42 -29.21
C PRO A 203 -0.80 9.10 -28.87
N ALA A 204 0.31 8.81 -29.55
CA ALA A 204 1.02 7.54 -29.43
C ALA A 204 1.47 7.23 -27.98
N PHE A 205 1.85 8.24 -27.19
CA PHE A 205 2.23 8.06 -25.79
C PHE A 205 1.09 7.46 -24.94
N VAL A 206 -0.17 7.81 -25.23
CA VAL A 206 -1.35 7.27 -24.52
C VAL A 206 -1.46 5.76 -24.71
N GLN A 207 -1.01 5.23 -25.85
CA GLN A 207 -1.07 3.81 -26.17
C GLN A 207 0.00 2.98 -25.43
N THR A 208 0.94 3.62 -24.73
CA THR A 208 1.86 2.95 -23.79
C THR A 208 1.22 2.67 -22.43
N TRP A 209 0.07 3.29 -22.14
CA TRP A 209 -0.69 3.08 -20.89
C TRP A 209 -1.64 1.89 -21.03
N PRO A 210 -1.88 1.13 -19.94
CA PRO A 210 -2.87 0.05 -19.95
C PRO A 210 -4.25 0.56 -20.41
N GLY A 211 -5.02 -0.34 -21.03
CA GLY A 211 -6.44 -0.11 -21.29
C GLY A 211 -7.24 -0.07 -19.99
N ASP A 212 -8.55 0.17 -20.08
CA ASP A 212 -9.44 0.19 -18.91
C ASP A 212 -9.26 -1.11 -18.09
N THR A 213 -8.80 -0.98 -16.84
CA THR A 213 -8.33 -2.10 -16.01
C THR A 213 -8.98 -2.06 -14.64
N ARG A 214 -9.46 -3.21 -14.15
CA ARG A 214 -9.98 -3.42 -12.80
C ARG A 214 -9.18 -4.51 -12.12
N LEU A 215 -8.69 -4.25 -10.91
CA LEU A 215 -8.07 -5.23 -10.03
C LEU A 215 -8.99 -5.41 -8.83
N SER A 216 -9.46 -6.64 -8.61
CA SER A 216 -10.27 -7.02 -7.45
C SER A 216 -9.36 -7.68 -6.43
N TYR A 217 -9.37 -7.22 -5.17
CA TYR A 217 -8.52 -7.73 -4.09
C TYR A 217 -9.35 -8.36 -2.98
N GLN A 218 -8.87 -9.48 -2.47
CA GLN A 218 -9.23 -9.96 -1.14
C GLN A 218 -8.45 -9.13 -0.11
N LEU A 219 -9.14 -8.66 0.93
CA LEU A 219 -8.56 -7.83 1.99
C LEU A 219 -8.69 -8.57 3.33
N SER A 220 -7.58 -8.69 4.05
CA SER A 220 -7.51 -9.28 5.40
C SER A 220 -6.57 -8.47 6.31
N GLY A 221 -6.53 -8.80 7.60
CA GLY A 221 -5.54 -8.20 8.52
C GLY A 221 -5.94 -8.25 10.00
N ASN A 222 -5.36 -7.34 10.79
CA ASN A 222 -5.69 -7.16 12.21
C ASN A 222 -5.89 -5.67 12.52
N TYR A 223 -6.96 -5.35 13.22
CA TYR A 223 -7.21 -4.03 13.78
C TYR A 223 -7.98 -4.13 15.09
N ARG A 224 -7.26 -4.47 16.18
CA ARG A 224 -7.82 -4.80 17.50
C ARG A 224 -8.76 -6.03 17.44
N GLY A 225 -8.46 -6.96 16.53
CA GLY A 225 -9.32 -8.07 16.12
C GLY A 225 -9.13 -8.35 14.63
N GLU A 226 -9.39 -9.58 14.21
CA GLU A 226 -9.28 -9.99 12.80
C GLU A 226 -10.25 -9.19 11.91
N LEU A 227 -9.76 -8.69 10.78
CA LEU A 227 -10.57 -7.97 9.79
C LEU A 227 -10.54 -8.69 8.44
N HIS A 228 -11.67 -8.58 7.74
CA HIS A 228 -11.88 -9.11 6.41
C HIS A 228 -12.70 -8.11 5.59
N GLY A 229 -12.49 -8.08 4.28
CA GLY A 229 -13.22 -7.23 3.36
C GLY A 229 -12.81 -7.46 1.91
N SER A 230 -13.08 -6.47 1.08
CA SER A 230 -12.60 -6.42 -0.30
C SER A 230 -12.06 -5.04 -0.65
N ALA A 231 -11.26 -4.99 -1.70
CA ALA A 231 -10.83 -3.73 -2.30
C ALA A 231 -10.85 -3.82 -3.82
N GLN A 232 -10.95 -2.68 -4.49
CA GLN A 232 -10.91 -2.57 -5.95
C GLN A 232 -10.02 -1.40 -6.35
N VAL A 233 -9.06 -1.66 -7.25
CA VAL A 233 -8.33 -0.62 -7.98
C VAL A 233 -8.85 -0.58 -9.40
N LEU A 234 -9.14 0.62 -9.89
CA LEU A 234 -9.80 0.86 -11.17
C LEU A 234 -9.07 1.97 -11.92
N TRP A 235 -8.62 1.65 -13.12
CA TRP A 235 -8.00 2.57 -14.07
C TRP A 235 -8.88 2.69 -15.33
N GLN A 236 -9.08 3.91 -15.79
CA GLN A 236 -9.88 4.24 -16.98
C GLN A 236 -9.20 5.35 -17.78
N ARG A 237 -9.28 5.31 -19.11
CA ARG A 237 -8.80 6.42 -19.95
C ARG A 237 -9.70 6.73 -21.15
N GLU A 238 -9.94 8.02 -21.37
CA GLU A 238 -10.71 8.56 -22.49
C GLU A 238 -9.88 9.63 -23.21
N GLY A 239 -9.35 9.29 -24.39
CA GLY A 239 -8.36 10.13 -25.07
C GLY A 239 -7.14 10.36 -24.18
N THR A 240 -6.81 11.62 -23.88
CA THR A 240 -5.75 12.02 -22.94
C THR A 240 -6.26 12.24 -21.51
N ARG A 241 -7.52 11.96 -21.18
CA ARG A 241 -8.06 12.03 -19.80
C ARG A 241 -7.97 10.67 -19.13
N TYR A 242 -7.79 10.68 -17.81
CA TYR A 242 -7.87 9.45 -17.00
C TYR A 242 -8.70 9.63 -15.74
N GLN A 243 -9.14 8.48 -15.19
CA GLN A 243 -9.57 8.34 -13.81
C GLN A 243 -8.89 7.12 -13.18
N ALA A 244 -8.35 7.30 -11.97
CA ALA A 244 -7.91 6.20 -11.11
C ALA A 244 -8.77 6.20 -9.84
N VAL A 245 -9.29 5.04 -9.43
CA VAL A 245 -10.05 4.87 -8.18
C VAL A 245 -9.44 3.72 -7.38
N VAL A 246 -9.24 3.94 -6.07
CA VAL A 246 -8.98 2.88 -5.09
C VAL A 246 -10.15 2.87 -4.11
N GLN A 247 -10.86 1.75 -4.00
CA GLN A 247 -11.94 1.55 -3.03
C GLN A 247 -11.59 0.40 -2.09
N MET A 248 -11.88 0.56 -0.80
CA MET A 248 -11.69 -0.49 0.22
C MET A 248 -12.92 -0.53 1.14
N ASP A 249 -13.51 -1.72 1.29
CA ASP A 249 -14.72 -1.97 2.07
C ASP A 249 -14.48 -3.08 3.10
N LEU A 250 -14.29 -2.68 4.36
CA LEU A 250 -14.09 -3.54 5.53
C LEU A 250 -15.44 -3.85 6.20
N GLY A 251 -16.41 -4.27 5.38
CA GLY A 251 -17.79 -4.53 5.80
C GLY A 251 -18.45 -3.34 6.50
N ILE A 252 -19.01 -3.58 7.70
CA ILE A 252 -19.77 -2.58 8.47
C ILE A 252 -18.85 -1.53 9.13
N LEU A 253 -17.56 -1.86 9.35
CA LEU A 253 -16.65 -1.05 10.16
C LEU A 253 -16.21 0.22 9.43
N LEU A 254 -15.77 0.08 8.17
CA LEU A 254 -15.12 1.14 7.43
C LEU A 254 -15.26 0.92 5.91
N SER A 255 -15.74 1.94 5.20
CA SER A 255 -15.61 2.07 3.75
C SER A 255 -14.82 3.31 3.39
N SER A 256 -14.02 3.22 2.32
CA SER A 256 -13.20 4.33 1.83
C SER A 256 -13.02 4.26 0.32
N ARG A 257 -12.94 5.42 -0.32
CA ARG A 257 -12.76 5.58 -1.77
C ARG A 257 -11.88 6.79 -2.06
N PHE A 258 -10.76 6.54 -2.70
CA PHE A 258 -9.75 7.50 -3.12
C PHE A 258 -9.84 7.62 -4.63
N THR A 259 -9.91 8.83 -5.19
CA THR A 259 -10.11 9.03 -6.63
C THR A 259 -9.21 10.12 -7.16
N SER A 260 -8.43 9.81 -8.19
CA SER A 260 -7.63 10.74 -8.99
C SER A 260 -8.28 10.98 -10.34
N GLN A 261 -8.19 12.22 -10.83
CA GLN A 261 -8.48 12.58 -12.21
C GLN A 261 -7.46 13.62 -12.71
N GLY A 262 -7.13 13.50 -14.00
CA GLY A 262 -6.21 14.43 -14.65
C GLY A 262 -6.00 14.12 -16.13
N ALA A 263 -4.83 14.50 -16.63
CA ALA A 263 -4.39 14.25 -17.98
C ALA A 263 -3.25 13.20 -18.03
N ILE A 264 -3.23 12.41 -19.09
CA ILE A 264 -2.08 11.59 -19.50
C ILE A 264 -1.20 12.50 -20.37
N THR A 265 0.10 12.53 -20.10
CA THR A 265 1.09 13.32 -20.84
C THR A 265 2.23 12.43 -21.34
N GLU A 266 3.14 12.97 -22.14
CA GLU A 266 4.38 12.27 -22.55
C GLU A 266 5.30 11.98 -21.36
N GLN A 267 5.21 12.79 -20.30
CA GLN A 267 6.07 12.75 -19.12
C GLN A 267 5.53 11.89 -17.97
N GLY A 268 4.31 11.34 -18.09
CA GLY A 268 3.61 10.63 -17.01
C GLY A 268 2.14 11.03 -16.87
N LEU A 269 1.52 10.61 -15.77
CA LEU A 269 0.24 11.16 -15.31
C LEU A 269 0.43 12.57 -14.75
N GLN A 270 -0.48 13.46 -15.14
CA GLN A 270 -0.61 14.80 -14.57
C GLN A 270 -1.96 14.91 -13.87
N PRO A 271 -2.05 14.60 -12.56
CA PRO A 271 -3.25 14.86 -11.77
C PRO A 271 -3.65 16.33 -11.80
N GLU A 272 -4.97 16.56 -11.74
CA GLU A 272 -5.63 17.86 -11.61
C GLU A 272 -6.51 17.92 -10.34
N VAL A 273 -7.14 16.79 -9.99
CA VAL A 273 -8.07 16.66 -8.87
C VAL A 273 -7.85 15.32 -8.18
N TYR A 274 -7.79 15.34 -6.86
CA TYR A 274 -7.77 14.15 -6.02
C TYR A 274 -8.80 14.28 -4.89
N GLU A 275 -9.62 13.25 -4.67
CA GLU A 275 -10.60 13.18 -3.58
C GLU A 275 -10.43 11.94 -2.71
N GLU A 276 -10.62 12.12 -1.40
CA GLU A 276 -10.67 11.06 -0.40
C GLU A 276 -12.04 11.07 0.28
N GLN A 277 -12.83 10.03 0.05
CA GLN A 277 -14.07 9.77 0.80
C GLN A 277 -13.78 8.67 1.82
N VAL A 278 -13.95 8.95 3.12
CA VAL A 278 -13.89 7.93 4.17
C VAL A 278 -15.18 8.00 4.99
N ARG A 279 -15.96 6.91 4.95
CA ARG A 279 -17.36 6.88 5.42
C ARG A 279 -18.13 8.06 4.79
N GLN A 280 -18.63 9.00 5.59
CA GLN A 280 -19.34 10.20 5.14
C GLN A 280 -18.47 11.47 5.09
N ARG A 281 -17.17 11.40 5.38
CA ARG A 281 -16.24 12.54 5.30
C ARG A 281 -15.56 12.54 3.94
N ARG A 282 -15.71 13.63 3.19
CA ARG A 282 -14.95 13.92 1.96
C ARG A 282 -13.84 14.93 2.26
N ARG A 283 -12.68 14.73 1.65
CA ARG A 283 -11.59 15.71 1.56
C ARG A 283 -11.08 15.76 0.12
N GLY A 284 -10.54 16.89 -0.31
CA GLY A 284 -10.06 17.06 -1.68
C GLY A 284 -8.77 17.88 -1.80
N VAL A 285 -8.10 17.70 -2.94
CA VAL A 285 -6.95 18.49 -3.40
C VAL A 285 -7.21 18.90 -4.84
N ARG A 286 -6.86 20.15 -5.19
CA ARG A 286 -6.75 20.58 -6.60
C ARG A 286 -5.28 20.84 -6.92
N ILE A 287 -4.84 20.40 -8.08
CA ILE A 287 -3.44 20.35 -8.50
C ILE A 287 -3.33 21.11 -9.83
N GLY A 288 -3.32 22.45 -9.74
CA GLY A 288 -3.29 23.37 -10.88
C GLY A 288 -1.89 23.91 -11.13
N GLU A 289 -1.75 25.24 -11.24
CA GLU A 289 -0.45 25.93 -11.12
C GLU A 289 0.09 25.78 -9.68
N ASP A 290 -0.82 25.90 -8.70
CA ASP A 290 -0.60 25.63 -7.29
C ASP A 290 -1.33 24.36 -6.83
N VAL A 291 -0.84 23.74 -5.74
CA VAL A 291 -1.58 22.68 -5.06
C VAL A 291 -2.42 23.30 -3.95
N ARG A 292 -3.74 23.14 -4.05
CA ARG A 292 -4.73 23.66 -3.10
C ARG A 292 -5.19 22.53 -2.21
N LEU A 293 -4.77 22.58 -0.95
CA LEU A 293 -5.04 21.59 0.08
C LEU A 293 -6.48 21.71 0.61
N ASN A 294 -6.92 20.70 1.37
CA ASN A 294 -8.31 20.62 1.83
C ASN A 294 -8.69 21.72 2.84
N ASN A 295 -7.72 22.32 3.51
CA ASN A 295 -7.91 23.47 4.40
C ASN A 295 -7.90 24.83 3.66
N GLY A 296 -7.81 24.84 2.32
CA GLY A 296 -7.72 26.05 1.50
C GLY A 296 -6.30 26.59 1.32
N ASN A 297 -5.30 26.06 2.02
CA ASN A 297 -3.91 26.50 1.83
C ASN A 297 -3.41 26.18 0.42
N ARG A 298 -2.64 27.11 -0.14
CA ARG A 298 -1.92 26.93 -1.41
C ARG A 298 -0.46 26.61 -1.09
N VAL A 299 0.10 25.62 -1.77
CA VAL A 299 1.54 25.32 -1.75
C VAL A 299 2.08 25.19 -3.18
N PRO A 300 3.38 25.44 -3.43
CA PRO A 300 3.97 25.27 -4.75
C PRO A 300 3.74 23.87 -5.31
N ARG A 301 3.52 23.74 -6.62
CA ARG A 301 3.42 22.45 -7.31
C ARG A 301 4.83 21.89 -7.59
N PRO A 302 5.21 20.73 -7.03
CA PRO A 302 6.43 20.03 -7.46
C PRO A 302 6.25 19.46 -8.87
N ASN A 303 7.36 19.27 -9.59
CA ASN A 303 7.33 18.60 -10.90
C ASN A 303 6.87 17.14 -10.74
N ALA A 304 6.12 16.65 -11.74
CA ALA A 304 5.56 15.29 -11.79
C ALA A 304 4.78 14.84 -10.52
N VAL A 305 4.23 15.77 -9.74
CA VAL A 305 3.48 15.46 -8.51
C VAL A 305 2.28 14.54 -8.80
N GLN A 306 2.20 13.46 -8.02
CA GLN A 306 1.17 12.44 -8.04
C GLN A 306 0.22 12.59 -6.84
N ASP A 307 -0.80 11.75 -6.78
CA ASP A 307 -1.62 11.53 -5.59
C ASP A 307 -1.68 10.03 -5.22
N ALA A 308 -2.30 9.71 -4.10
CA ALA A 308 -2.29 8.36 -3.55
C ALA A 308 -3.21 7.35 -4.29
N ALA A 309 -3.94 7.77 -5.33
CA ALA A 309 -4.59 6.87 -6.28
C ALA A 309 -3.81 6.80 -7.62
N SER A 310 -3.27 7.92 -8.12
CA SER A 310 -2.50 7.93 -9.38
C SER A 310 -1.16 7.19 -9.27
N GLN A 311 -0.51 7.20 -8.09
CA GLN A 311 0.84 6.64 -7.89
C GLN A 311 0.99 5.18 -8.33
N PHE A 312 -0.06 4.36 -8.17
CA PHE A 312 0.01 2.93 -8.50
C PHE A 312 0.12 2.68 -10.00
N VAL A 313 -0.58 3.50 -10.80
CA VAL A 313 -0.57 3.40 -12.26
C VAL A 313 0.68 4.09 -12.83
N GLU A 314 1.06 5.24 -12.28
CA GLU A 314 2.32 5.94 -12.63
C GLU A 314 3.54 5.04 -12.42
N LEU A 315 3.66 4.39 -11.25
CA LEU A 315 4.77 3.47 -10.97
C LEU A 315 4.75 2.25 -11.88
N GLY A 316 3.58 1.60 -12.06
CA GLY A 316 3.43 0.46 -12.97
C GLY A 316 3.86 0.79 -14.41
N HIS A 317 3.47 1.96 -14.92
CA HIS A 317 3.89 2.46 -16.23
C HIS A 317 5.39 2.72 -16.30
N ARG A 318 5.98 3.39 -15.30
CA ARG A 318 7.43 3.65 -15.23
C ARG A 318 8.27 2.37 -15.22
N PHE A 319 7.79 1.29 -14.58
CA PHE A 319 8.45 -0.01 -14.63
C PHE A 319 8.23 -0.71 -15.97
N ALA A 320 7.00 -0.73 -16.50
CA ALA A 320 6.67 -1.38 -17.77
C ALA A 320 7.35 -0.74 -18.99
N THR A 321 7.60 0.57 -18.95
CA THR A 321 8.31 1.33 -20.00
C THR A 321 9.82 1.45 -19.74
N GLY A 322 10.33 0.91 -18.63
CA GLY A 322 11.75 0.95 -18.29
C GLY A 322 12.31 2.31 -17.86
N GLN A 323 11.47 3.32 -17.67
CA GLN A 323 11.85 4.63 -17.11
C GLN A 323 12.50 4.50 -15.73
N VAL A 324 12.03 3.53 -14.93
CA VAL A 324 12.65 3.14 -13.66
C VAL A 324 12.98 1.65 -13.72
N PRO A 325 14.27 1.25 -13.57
CA PRO A 325 14.64 -0.16 -13.56
C PRO A 325 14.18 -0.81 -12.25
N LEU A 326 13.23 -1.73 -12.34
CA LEU A 326 12.69 -2.48 -11.21
C LEU A 326 13.71 -3.56 -10.74
N ARG A 327 14.78 -3.12 -10.06
CA ARG A 327 15.92 -3.95 -9.63
C ARG A 327 16.21 -3.80 -8.13
N PRO A 328 16.64 -4.88 -7.43
CA PRO A 328 17.07 -4.83 -6.03
C PRO A 328 18.10 -3.72 -5.76
N GLY A 329 17.94 -2.99 -4.66
CA GLY A 329 18.80 -1.87 -4.27
C GLY A 329 18.57 -0.58 -5.07
N GLY A 330 17.67 -0.59 -6.06
CA GLY A 330 17.17 0.63 -6.69
C GLY A 330 16.23 1.40 -5.77
N GLN A 331 15.96 2.66 -6.11
CA GLN A 331 14.98 3.51 -5.43
C GLN A 331 14.16 4.30 -6.46
N VAL A 332 12.94 4.68 -6.11
CA VAL A 332 12.09 5.59 -6.89
C VAL A 332 11.51 6.68 -6.00
N ASN A 333 11.67 7.94 -6.41
CA ASN A 333 11.13 9.10 -5.71
C ASN A 333 10.06 9.82 -6.53
N PHE A 334 9.05 10.35 -5.83
CA PHE A 334 7.99 11.16 -6.41
C PHE A 334 7.29 11.99 -5.32
N TRP A 335 6.70 13.12 -5.72
CA TRP A 335 5.92 13.95 -4.81
C TRP A 335 4.48 13.45 -4.75
N LEU A 336 3.91 13.37 -3.54
CA LEU A 336 2.51 13.02 -3.30
C LEU A 336 1.75 14.21 -2.71
N ALA A 337 0.73 14.66 -3.42
CA ALA A 337 -0.27 15.61 -2.94
C ALA A 337 -1.42 14.88 -2.25
N ARG A 338 -1.67 15.21 -0.97
CA ARG A 338 -2.74 14.65 -0.14
C ARG A 338 -3.48 15.78 0.58
N PRO A 339 -4.74 15.61 1.04
CA PRO A 339 -5.51 16.66 1.71
C PRO A 339 -4.82 17.44 2.84
N GLY A 340 -3.89 16.81 3.56
CA GLY A 340 -3.11 17.42 4.65
C GLY A 340 -1.72 17.96 4.27
N GLY A 341 -1.29 17.86 3.00
CA GLY A 341 0.02 18.37 2.56
C GLY A 341 0.58 17.70 1.30
N VAL A 342 1.67 18.26 0.79
CA VAL A 342 2.47 17.71 -0.31
C VAL A 342 3.84 17.31 0.23
N ASP A 343 4.26 16.07 -0.01
CA ASP A 343 5.53 15.52 0.49
C ASP A 343 6.27 14.75 -0.60
N GLU A 344 7.59 14.69 -0.54
CA GLU A 344 8.37 13.73 -1.34
C GLU A 344 8.35 12.36 -0.66
N TRP A 345 8.09 11.32 -1.45
CA TRP A 345 8.15 9.92 -1.05
C TRP A 345 9.25 9.22 -1.83
N THR A 346 10.00 8.35 -1.15
CA THR A 346 11.01 7.48 -1.76
C THR A 346 10.68 6.05 -1.40
N TYR A 347 10.55 5.19 -2.40
CA TYR A 347 10.39 3.75 -2.24
C TYR A 347 11.70 3.03 -2.58
N ASP A 348 12.16 2.17 -1.68
CA ASP A 348 13.27 1.25 -1.89
C ASP A 348 12.76 -0.03 -2.57
N ILE A 349 13.45 -0.45 -3.63
CA ILE A 349 13.15 -1.66 -4.38
C ILE A 349 13.96 -2.80 -3.75
N LEU A 350 13.30 -3.65 -2.98
CA LEU A 350 13.97 -4.63 -2.12
C LEU A 350 14.39 -5.89 -2.91
N GLY A 351 13.47 -6.49 -3.66
CA GLY A 351 13.73 -7.68 -4.47
C GLY A 351 12.48 -8.48 -4.81
N GLU A 352 12.67 -9.62 -5.48
CA GLU A 352 11.60 -10.52 -5.90
C GLU A 352 11.12 -11.43 -4.76
N GLU A 353 9.81 -11.52 -4.58
CA GLU A 353 9.10 -12.40 -3.65
C GLU A 353 8.08 -13.23 -4.45
N THR A 354 7.98 -14.53 -4.18
CA THR A 354 6.93 -15.39 -4.76
C THR A 354 5.69 -15.31 -3.90
N LEU A 355 4.68 -14.60 -4.38
CA LEU A 355 3.38 -14.45 -3.73
C LEU A 355 2.43 -15.56 -4.16
N GLN A 356 1.69 -16.15 -3.22
CA GLN A 356 0.61 -17.08 -3.52
C GLN A 356 -0.71 -16.29 -3.63
N LEU A 357 -1.12 -15.96 -4.86
CA LEU A 357 -2.33 -15.20 -5.12
C LEU A 357 -3.57 -16.13 -5.14
N PRO A 358 -4.72 -15.73 -4.55
CA PRO A 358 -5.87 -16.63 -4.34
C PRO A 358 -6.43 -17.32 -5.59
N THR A 359 -6.35 -16.70 -6.76
CA THR A 359 -6.91 -17.23 -8.03
C THR A 359 -5.89 -17.27 -9.17
N LEU A 360 -4.80 -16.51 -9.06
CA LEU A 360 -3.71 -16.46 -10.07
C LEU A 360 -2.52 -17.38 -9.73
N GLY A 361 -2.53 -18.02 -8.55
CA GLY A 361 -1.49 -18.97 -8.14
C GLY A 361 -0.18 -18.31 -7.71
N ALA A 362 0.93 -19.05 -7.83
CA ALA A 362 2.26 -18.55 -7.47
C ALA A 362 2.78 -17.54 -8.51
N VAL A 363 3.03 -16.30 -8.08
CA VAL A 363 3.46 -15.19 -8.94
C VAL A 363 4.67 -14.48 -8.31
N GLN A 364 5.75 -14.34 -9.09
CA GLN A 364 6.90 -13.52 -8.71
C GLN A 364 6.55 -12.03 -8.83
N ALA A 365 6.78 -11.27 -7.77
CA ALA A 365 6.53 -9.84 -7.71
C ALA A 365 7.65 -9.12 -6.94
N VAL A 366 8.00 -7.91 -7.38
CA VAL A 366 9.08 -7.12 -6.75
C VAL A 366 8.49 -6.25 -5.64
N HIS A 367 9.01 -6.42 -4.43
CA HIS A 367 8.59 -5.71 -3.23
C HIS A 367 9.26 -4.32 -3.16
N LEU A 368 8.43 -3.28 -3.03
CA LEU A 368 8.79 -1.90 -2.74
C LEU A 368 8.33 -1.48 -1.34
N ARG A 369 9.25 -0.88 -0.57
CA ARG A 369 8.99 -0.34 0.77
C ARG A 369 9.23 1.17 0.80
N PRO A 370 8.30 2.01 1.28
CA PRO A 370 8.54 3.43 1.42
C PRO A 370 9.49 3.73 2.59
N ARG A 371 10.41 4.67 2.39
CA ARG A 371 11.22 5.25 3.46
C ARG A 371 10.36 6.11 4.39
N GLN A 372 10.78 6.23 5.64
CA GLN A 372 10.14 7.15 6.58
C GLN A 372 10.31 8.60 6.11
N LEU A 373 9.21 9.34 6.07
CA LEU A 373 9.23 10.76 5.70
C LEU A 373 9.93 11.58 6.78
N ALA A 374 10.66 12.63 6.38
CA ALA A 374 11.32 13.56 7.31
C ALA A 374 10.35 14.34 8.22
N LYS A 375 9.05 14.41 7.85
CA LYS A 375 7.96 14.99 8.65
C LYS A 375 6.72 14.08 8.55
N PRO A 376 6.68 12.95 9.27
CA PRO A 376 5.65 11.93 9.07
C PRO A 376 4.31 12.39 9.67
N ARG A 377 3.27 12.50 8.83
CA ARG A 377 1.89 12.73 9.29
C ARG A 377 1.25 11.39 9.65
N GLY A 378 1.64 10.87 10.82
CA GLY A 378 1.27 9.56 11.33
C GLY A 378 2.22 8.42 10.94
N SER A 379 2.04 7.26 11.56
CA SER A 379 2.88 6.05 11.47
C SER A 379 2.42 5.04 10.41
N ILE A 380 1.71 5.50 9.36
CA ILE A 380 1.19 4.62 8.30
C ILE A 380 2.27 4.35 7.26
N VAL A 381 2.59 3.07 7.04
CA VAL A 381 3.54 2.59 6.04
C VAL A 381 2.76 1.74 5.03
N ALA A 382 3.02 1.91 3.73
CA ALA A 382 2.32 1.21 2.64
C ALA A 382 3.34 0.51 1.71
N GLU A 383 3.59 -0.77 1.98
CA GLU A 383 4.42 -1.65 1.15
C GLU A 383 3.63 -2.13 -0.09
N ILE A 384 4.29 -2.28 -1.24
CA ILE A 384 3.64 -2.58 -2.52
C ILE A 384 4.46 -3.64 -3.28
N TRP A 385 3.81 -4.64 -3.87
CA TRP A 385 4.45 -5.65 -4.72
C TRP A 385 3.94 -5.53 -6.16
N PHE A 386 4.86 -5.34 -7.12
CA PHE A 386 4.54 -5.22 -8.54
C PHE A 386 4.98 -6.48 -9.32
N ALA A 387 4.08 -7.09 -10.10
CA ALA A 387 4.37 -8.33 -10.83
C ALA A 387 4.65 -8.09 -12.33
N PRO A 388 5.88 -8.29 -12.83
CA PRO A 388 6.21 -8.14 -14.25
C PRO A 388 5.39 -9.06 -15.18
N SER A 389 5.06 -10.27 -14.71
CA SER A 389 4.20 -11.25 -15.40
C SER A 389 2.74 -10.81 -15.57
N LEU A 390 2.31 -9.80 -14.81
CA LEU A 390 0.97 -9.21 -14.84
C LEU A 390 1.06 -7.70 -15.17
N GLN A 391 1.78 -7.37 -16.24
CA GLN A 391 1.91 -6.01 -16.80
C GLN A 391 2.48 -4.96 -15.82
N TYR A 392 3.28 -5.37 -14.82
CA TYR A 392 3.77 -4.49 -13.74
C TYR A 392 2.63 -3.83 -12.95
N LEU A 393 1.54 -4.57 -12.72
CA LEU A 393 0.44 -4.15 -11.85
C LEU A 393 0.74 -4.44 -10.36
N PRO A 394 0.17 -3.67 -9.41
CA PRO A 394 0.33 -3.90 -7.98
C PRO A 394 -0.52 -5.10 -7.52
N VAL A 395 0.13 -6.25 -7.35
CA VAL A 395 -0.55 -7.52 -6.99
C VAL A 395 -0.76 -7.70 -5.49
N ARG A 396 0.01 -6.99 -4.67
CA ARG A 396 -0.19 -6.91 -3.22
C ARG A 396 0.07 -5.50 -2.73
N ILE A 397 -0.72 -5.04 -1.76
CA ILE A 397 -0.51 -3.79 -1.03
C ILE A 397 -0.69 -4.10 0.46
N ARG A 398 0.33 -3.83 1.27
CA ARG A 398 0.28 -4.04 2.72
C ARG A 398 0.41 -2.71 3.44
N ILE A 399 -0.61 -2.34 4.19
CA ILE A 399 -0.68 -1.11 4.96
C ILE A 399 -0.52 -1.45 6.44
N THR A 400 0.49 -0.91 7.11
CA THR A 400 0.70 -1.06 8.56
C THR A 400 0.56 0.27 9.29
N GLN A 401 0.12 0.23 10.55
CA GLN A 401 -0.04 1.40 11.42
C GLN A 401 0.44 1.04 12.84
N GLY A 402 1.71 1.33 13.15
CA GLY A 402 2.34 0.77 14.35
C GLY A 402 2.60 -0.74 14.20
N GLU A 403 2.64 -1.47 15.31
CA GLU A 403 3.08 -2.87 15.34
C GLU A 403 1.92 -3.87 15.09
N ASP A 404 0.83 -3.78 15.86
CA ASP A 404 -0.25 -4.78 15.82
C ASP A 404 -1.27 -4.58 14.68
N SER A 405 -1.36 -3.38 14.12
CA SER A 405 -2.44 -2.99 13.20
C SER A 405 -1.98 -2.99 11.75
N TYR A 406 -2.60 -3.84 10.93
CA TYR A 406 -2.30 -3.95 9.50
C TYR A 406 -3.48 -4.41 8.66
N VAL A 407 -3.42 -4.07 7.37
CA VAL A 407 -4.33 -4.51 6.32
C VAL A 407 -3.48 -4.99 5.14
N ASP A 408 -3.75 -6.19 4.64
CA ASP A 408 -3.06 -6.81 3.49
C ASP A 408 -4.08 -7.05 2.37
N LEU A 409 -3.79 -6.51 1.19
CA LEU A 409 -4.64 -6.60 0.00
C LEU A 409 -3.93 -7.52 -1.00
N LEU A 410 -4.47 -8.71 -1.26
CA LEU A 410 -3.94 -9.63 -2.28
C LEU A 410 -4.89 -9.66 -3.49
N VAL A 411 -4.34 -9.49 -4.69
CA VAL A 411 -5.16 -9.46 -5.91
C VAL A 411 -5.75 -10.85 -6.21
N GLN A 412 -7.05 -10.86 -6.47
CA GLN A 412 -7.86 -12.03 -6.78
C GLN A 412 -8.13 -12.11 -8.29
N THR A 413 -8.68 -11.04 -8.89
CA THR A 413 -8.88 -10.95 -10.36
C THR A 413 -8.26 -9.67 -10.90
N ILE A 414 -7.87 -9.71 -12.18
CA ILE A 414 -7.45 -8.55 -12.95
C ILE A 414 -8.18 -8.61 -14.28
N ASP A 415 -9.06 -7.65 -14.55
CA ASP A 415 -9.95 -7.62 -15.70
C ASP A 415 -9.65 -6.38 -16.55
N GLN A 416 -9.54 -6.57 -17.87
CA GLN A 416 -9.19 -5.55 -18.85
C GLN A 416 -10.20 -5.50 -20.01
N ARG A 417 -10.27 -4.35 -20.66
CA ARG A 417 -11.04 -4.11 -21.88
C ARG A 417 -10.32 -4.57 -23.15
#